data_AF-A0A7S2X9N0-F1
#
_entry.id   AF-A0A7S2X9N0-F1
#
_cell.length_a   1.000
_cell.length_b   1.000
_cell.length_c   1.000
_cell.angle_alpha   90.00
_cell.angle_beta   90.00
_cell.angle_gamma   90.00
#
_symmetry.space_group_name_H-M   'P 1'
#
loop_
_entity.id
_entity.type
_entity.pdbx_description
1 polymer ?
#
loop_
_entity_poly.entity_id
_entity_poly.type
_entity_poly.pdbx_seq_one_letter_code
_entity_poly.pdbx_strand_id
1 'polypeptide(L)'
;MTSYIGACERIVQTPVPLNYARHTSRFLTFWCLALPMALVKELGFAVVPVTALVVWAMFGIQEIGLMIEEPFRRALALHVFCNTIHHDIQETLEYHTSNYTPPP
;
A
#
# COMPACT_ATOMS: atom_id res chain seq x y z
N MET A 1 -6.50 -8.12 -23.43
CA MET A 1 -5.40 -7.36 -22.80
C MET A 1 -5.83 -5.96 -22.39
N THR A 2 -6.44 -5.17 -23.28
CA THR A 2 -6.92 -3.80 -22.98
C THR A 2 -7.89 -3.70 -21.80
N SER A 3 -8.76 -4.69 -21.62
CA SER A 3 -9.73 -4.73 -20.50
C SER A 3 -9.07 -4.79 -19.12
N TYR A 4 -7.97 -5.53 -18.98
CA TYR A 4 -7.23 -5.65 -17.72
C TYR A 4 -6.41 -4.39 -17.42
N ILE A 5 -5.80 -3.80 -18.45
CA ILE A 5 -5.07 -2.53 -18.34
C ILE A 5 -6.02 -1.41 -17.91
N GLY A 6 -7.19 -1.29 -18.55
CA GLY A 6 -8.20 -0.30 -18.17
C GLY A 6 -8.75 -0.49 -16.76
N ALA A 7 -8.85 -1.73 -16.26
CA ALA A 7 -9.22 -2.00 -14.88
C ALA A 7 -8.14 -1.51 -13.88
N CYS A 8 -6.86 -1.79 -14.15
CA CYS A 8 -5.75 -1.31 -13.32
C CYS A 8 -5.62 0.22 -13.34
N GLU A 9 -5.80 0.84 -14.50
CA GLU A 9 -5.77 2.30 -14.66
C GLU A 9 -6.88 2.97 -13.84
N ARG A 10 -8.09 2.40 -13.83
CA ARG A 10 -9.20 2.90 -13.03
C ARG A 10 -8.93 2.83 -11.52
N ILE A 11 -8.28 1.76 -11.04
CA ILE A 11 -7.91 1.62 -9.62
C ILE A 11 -6.83 2.64 -9.25
N VAL A 12 -5.86 2.88 -10.13
CA VAL A 12 -4.81 3.91 -9.94
C VAL A 12 -5.39 5.33 -9.99
N GLN A 13 -6.38 5.59 -10.84
CA GLN A 13 -7.00 6.90 -11.00
C GLN A 13 -8.01 7.27 -9.92
N THR A 14 -8.39 6.33 -9.05
CA THR A 14 -9.20 6.61 -7.85
C THR A 14 -8.37 6.56 -6.57
N PRO A 15 -7.28 7.34 -6.42
CA PRO A 15 -6.55 7.37 -5.16
C PRO A 15 -7.42 8.06 -4.10
N VAL A 16 -7.44 7.49 -2.89
CA VAL A 16 -8.04 8.16 -1.73
C VAL A 16 -7.30 9.50 -1.52
N PRO A 17 -8.00 10.62 -1.25
CA PRO A 17 -7.34 11.90 -1.10
C PRO A 17 -6.29 11.87 0.02
N LEU A 18 -5.05 12.24 -0.28
CA LEU A 18 -3.96 12.27 0.73
C LEU A 18 -4.31 13.14 1.95
N ASN A 19 -5.14 14.16 1.75
CA ASN A 19 -5.65 15.02 2.81
C ASN A 19 -6.56 14.26 3.79
N TYR A 20 -7.32 13.28 3.33
CA TYR A 20 -8.14 12.41 4.18
C TYR A 20 -7.25 11.59 5.11
N ALA A 21 -6.27 10.87 4.56
CA ALA A 21 -5.30 10.10 5.33
C ALA A 21 -4.58 10.95 6.40
N ARG A 22 -4.14 12.16 6.01
CA ARG A 22 -3.47 13.09 6.93
C ARG A 22 -4.40 13.62 8.03
N HIS A 23 -5.67 13.88 7.69
CA HIS A 23 -6.66 14.33 8.65
C HIS A 23 -6.99 13.24 9.66
N THR A 24 -7.18 11.99 9.20
CA THR A 24 -7.42 10.83 10.06
C THR A 24 -6.26 10.61 11.02
N SER A 25 -5.00 10.69 10.56
CA SER A 25 -3.83 10.57 11.44
C SER A 25 -3.83 11.63 12.55
N ARG A 26 -4.10 12.90 12.22
CA ARG A 26 -4.18 13.99 13.21
C ARG A 26 -5.31 13.77 14.21
N PHE A 27 -6.49 13.38 13.73
CA PHE A 27 -7.63 13.06 14.58
C PHE A 27 -7.32 11.90 15.53
N LEU A 28 -6.70 10.84 15.04
CA LEU A 28 -6.29 9.68 15.83
C LEU A 28 -5.26 10.06 16.91
N THR A 29 -4.32 10.96 16.61
CA THR A 29 -3.41 11.52 17.62
C THR A 29 -4.18 12.22 18.74
N PHE A 30 -5.15 13.09 18.42
CA PHE A 30 -5.95 13.76 19.45
C PHE A 30 -6.79 12.78 20.27
N TRP A 31 -7.36 11.76 19.63
CA TRP A 31 -8.09 10.69 20.30
C TRP A 31 -7.19 9.93 21.30
N CYS A 32 -6.01 9.53 20.86
CA CYS A 32 -5.02 8.85 21.70
C CYS A 32 -4.54 9.72 22.88
N LEU A 33 -4.42 11.04 22.70
CA LEU A 33 -4.07 11.98 23.78
C LEU A 33 -5.22 12.19 24.78
N ALA A 34 -6.47 12.12 24.33
CA ALA A 34 -7.65 12.22 25.20
C ALA A 34 -7.90 10.94 26.03
N LEU A 35 -7.51 9.78 25.50
CA LEU A 35 -7.71 8.46 26.10
C LEU A 35 -7.16 8.32 27.54
N PRO A 36 -5.91 8.71 27.87
CA PRO A 36 -5.41 8.64 29.24
C PRO A 36 -6.20 9.54 30.20
N MET A 37 -6.63 10.73 29.76
CA MET A 37 -7.43 11.63 30.61
C MET A 37 -8.81 11.04 30.94
N ALA A 38 -9.38 10.26 30.02
CA ALA A 38 -10.65 9.57 30.24
C ALA A 38 -10.52 8.38 31.21
N LEU A 39 -9.41 7.64 31.14
CA LEU A 39 -9.23 6.38 31.87
C LEU A 39 -8.48 6.52 33.22
N VAL A 40 -7.83 7.66 33.48
CA VAL A 40 -6.98 7.86 34.67
C VAL A 40 -7.74 7.63 35.99
N LYS A 41 -9.05 7.94 36.03
CA LYS A 41 -9.87 7.78 37.24
C LYS A 41 -10.19 6.32 37.58
N GLU A 42 -10.28 5.46 36.57
CA GLU A 42 -10.65 4.05 36.71
C GLU A 42 -9.41 3.16 36.95
N LEU A 43 -8.31 3.43 36.23
CA LEU A 43 -7.14 2.54 36.20
C LEU A 43 -5.94 3.02 37.02
N GLY A 44 -5.92 4.28 37.49
CA GLY A 44 -4.77 4.84 38.20
C GLY A 44 -3.47 4.68 37.42
N PHE A 45 -2.42 4.13 38.03
CA PHE A 45 -1.11 3.92 37.38
C PHE A 45 -1.11 2.90 36.23
N ALA A 46 -2.09 1.97 36.19
CA ALA A 46 -2.21 1.00 35.09
C ALA A 46 -2.65 1.65 33.76
N VAL A 47 -3.06 2.92 33.79
CA VAL A 47 -3.44 3.67 32.58
C VAL A 47 -2.30 3.78 31.58
N VAL A 48 -1.05 3.88 32.05
CA VAL A 48 0.13 4.07 31.20
C VAL A 48 0.37 2.86 30.27
N PRO A 49 0.54 1.62 30.76
CA PRO A 49 0.74 0.47 29.87
C PRO A 49 -0.49 0.17 29.00
N VAL A 50 -1.70 0.37 29.52
CA VAL A 50 -2.94 0.13 28.76
C VAL A 50 -3.08 1.12 27.62
N THR A 51 -2.90 2.41 27.87
CA THR A 51 -2.96 3.43 26.82
C THR A 51 -1.84 3.24 25.80
N ALA A 52 -0.62 2.92 26.22
CA ALA A 52 0.49 2.62 25.31
C ALA A 52 0.16 1.47 24.35
N LEU A 53 -0.44 0.38 24.85
CA LEU A 53 -0.86 -0.75 24.02
C LEU A 53 -1.95 -0.36 23.01
N VAL A 54 -2.94 0.44 23.44
CA VAL A 54 -4.02 0.91 22.55
C VAL A 54 -3.46 1.84 21.47
N VAL A 55 -2.57 2.77 21.84
CA VAL A 55 -1.90 3.67 20.88
C VAL A 55 -1.12 2.85 19.86
N TRP A 56 -0.31 1.89 20.31
CA TRP A 56 0.44 1.02 19.42
C TRP A 56 -0.47 0.26 18.45
N ALA A 57 -1.58 -0.32 18.94
CA ALA A 57 -2.53 -1.04 18.09
C ALA A 57 -3.23 -0.12 17.07
N MET A 58 -3.71 1.05 17.51
CA MET A 58 -4.43 2.01 16.66
C MET A 58 -3.53 2.58 15.55
N PHE A 59 -2.30 2.98 15.89
CA PHE A 59 -1.35 3.47 14.90
C PHE A 59 -0.87 2.36 13.96
N GLY A 60 -0.70 1.12 14.46
CA GLY A 60 -0.40 -0.03 13.62
C GLY A 60 -1.50 -0.31 12.58
N ILE A 61 -2.77 -0.27 12.99
CA ILE A 61 -3.90 -0.43 12.06
C ILE A 61 -3.93 0.71 11.04
N GLN A 62 -3.69 1.95 11.46
CA GLN A 62 -3.63 3.11 10.57
C GLN A 62 -2.54 2.95 9.49
N GLU A 63 -1.36 2.47 9.86
CA GLU A 63 -0.25 2.23 8.93
C GLU A 63 -0.58 1.12 7.94
N ILE A 64 -1.16 0.01 8.41
CA ILE A 64 -1.61 -1.08 7.54
C ILE A 64 -2.67 -0.59 6.55
N GLY A 65 -3.61 0.25 7.00
CA GLY A 65 -4.60 0.88 6.13
C GLY A 65 -3.95 1.69 5.00
N LEU A 66 -2.95 2.51 5.33
CA LEU A 66 -2.21 3.28 4.33
C LEU A 66 -1.45 2.41 3.33
N MET A 67 -0.94 1.25 3.77
CA MET A 67 -0.29 0.30 2.85
C MET A 67 -1.28 -0.33 1.87
N ILE A 68 -2.49 -0.66 2.34
CA ILE A 68 -3.54 -1.26 1.51
C ILE A 68 -4.12 -0.24 0.52
N GLU A 69 -4.17 1.04 0.88
CA GLU A 69 -4.62 2.14 0.01
C GLU A 69 -3.68 2.39 -1.20
N GLU A 70 -2.40 1.99 -1.12
CA GLU A 70 -1.41 2.16 -2.19
C GLU A 70 -0.88 0.81 -2.75
N PRO A 71 -1.75 -0.08 -3.30
CA PRO A 71 -1.39 -1.46 -3.61
C PRO A 71 -0.32 -1.55 -4.70
N PHE A 72 -0.41 -0.71 -5.74
CA PHE A 72 0.55 -0.73 -6.86
C PHE A 72 1.87 -0.01 -6.58
N ARG A 73 1.91 0.82 -5.53
CA ARG A 73 3.07 1.66 -5.23
C ARG A 73 3.95 1.06 -4.14
N ARG A 74 3.35 0.38 -3.16
CA ARG A 74 4.06 -0.21 -2.02
C ARG A 74 4.02 -1.73 -1.97
N ALA A 75 2.91 -2.35 -2.38
CA ALA A 75 2.73 -3.80 -2.21
C ALA A 75 3.10 -4.60 -3.48
N LEU A 76 2.84 -4.06 -4.68
CA LEU A 76 3.11 -4.75 -5.95
C LEU A 76 4.38 -4.21 -6.62
N ALA A 77 5.37 -5.08 -6.84
CA ALA A 77 6.61 -4.74 -7.52
C ALA A 77 6.42 -4.69 -9.05
N LEU A 78 5.64 -3.72 -9.55
CA LEU A 78 5.33 -3.58 -10.99
C LEU A 78 6.59 -3.55 -11.87
N HIS A 79 7.66 -2.94 -11.39
CA HIS A 79 8.95 -2.88 -12.09
C HIS A 79 9.55 -4.27 -12.33
N VAL A 80 9.42 -5.19 -11.36
CA VAL A 80 9.93 -6.56 -11.50
C VAL A 80 9.14 -7.30 -12.57
N PHE A 81 7.81 -7.21 -12.55
CA PHE A 81 6.97 -7.83 -13.58
C PHE A 81 7.27 -7.27 -14.97
N CYS A 82 7.45 -5.96 -15.11
CA CYS A 82 7.80 -5.33 -16.38
C CYS A 82 9.15 -5.84 -16.90
N ASN A 83 10.15 -5.94 -16.02
CA ASN A 83 11.47 -6.43 -16.39
C ASN A 83 11.46 -7.92 -16.79
N THR A 84 10.69 -8.75 -16.10
CA THR A 84 10.50 -10.16 -16.46
C THR A 84 9.88 -10.30 -17.84
N ILE A 85 8.78 -9.58 -18.12
CA ILE A 85 8.11 -9.61 -19.43
C ILE A 85 9.06 -9.11 -20.53
N HIS A 86 9.84 -8.06 -20.24
CA HIS A 86 10.82 -7.53 -21.21
C HIS A 86 11.88 -8.57 -21.56
N HIS A 87 12.41 -9.29 -20.56
CA HIS A 87 13.40 -10.33 -20.76
C HIS A 87 12.85 -11.50 -21.57
N ASP A 88 11.66 -12.00 -21.24
CA ASP A 88 11.00 -13.09 -21.96
C ASP A 88 10.76 -12.75 -23.45
N ILE A 89 10.36 -11.51 -23.73
CA ILE A 89 10.18 -11.04 -25.11
C ILE A 89 11.52 -10.98 -25.84
N GLN A 90 12.57 -10.47 -25.20
CA GLN A 90 13.91 -10.41 -25.80
C GLN A 90 14.43 -11.80 -26.16
N GLU A 91 14.32 -12.76 -25.25
CA GLU A 91 14.74 -14.15 -25.49
C GLU A 91 13.97 -14.79 -26.64
N THR A 92 12.65 -14.56 -26.69
CA THR A 92 11.79 -15.07 -27.77
C THR A 92 12.15 -14.46 -29.13
N LEU A 93 12.46 -13.16 -29.18
CA LEU A 93 12.86 -12.46 -30.41
C LEU A 93 14.25 -12.91 -30.89
N GLU A 94 15.20 -13.13 -29.99
CA GLU A 94 16.51 -13.67 -30.31
C GLU A 94 16.40 -15.09 -30.90
N TYR A 95 15.55 -15.94 -30.31
CA TYR A 95 15.25 -17.27 -30.85
C TYR A 95 14.65 -17.21 -32.26
N HIS A 96 13.68 -16.32 -32.49
CA HIS A 96 13.06 -16.15 -33.81
C HIS A 96 14.03 -15.60 -34.86
N THR A 97 14.90 -14.66 -34.49
CA THR A 97 15.89 -14.06 -35.41
C THR A 97 16.96 -15.08 -35.80
N SER A 98 17.41 -15.92 -34.86
CA SER A 98 18.39 -16.99 -35.12
C SER A 98 17.83 -18.08 -36.04
N ASN A 99 16.53 -18.37 -35.96
CA ASN A 99 15.85 -19.37 -36.80
C ASN A 99 15.18 -18.79 -38.06
N TYR A 100 15.35 -17.49 -38.33
CA TYR A 100 14.78 -16.85 -39.51
C TYR A 100 15.60 -17.20 -40.76
N THR A 101 15.00 -17.97 -41.68
CA THR A 101 15.50 -18.12 -43.06
C THR A 101 14.76 -17.10 -43.94
N PRO A 102 15.47 -16.21 -44.66
CA PRO A 102 14.82 -15.21 -45.48
C PRO A 102 14.04 -15.87 -46.62
N PRO A 103 12.85 -15.35 -46.97
CA PRO A 103 12.15 -15.79 -48.18
C PRO A 103 12.99 -15.44 -49.44
N PRO A 104 12.89 -16.25 -50.50
CA PRO A 104 13.64 -16.03 -51.75
C PRO A 104 13.22 -14.75 -52.48
#